data_AF-A0A2M8Q6K4-F1
#
_entry.id   AF-A0A2M8Q6K4-F1
#
_cell.length_a   1.000
_cell.length_b   1.000
_cell.length_c   1.000
_cell.angle_alpha   90.00
_cell.angle_beta   90.00
_cell.angle_gamma   90.00
#
_symmetry.space_group_name_H-M   'P 1'
#
loop_
_entity.id
_entity.type
_entity.pdbx_description
1 polymer ?
#
loop_
_entity_poly.entity_id
_entity_poly.type
_entity_poly.pdbx_seq_one_letter_code
_entity_poly.pdbx_strand_id
1 'polypeptide(L)'
;GVERADALFVGNMLSGNLLDQEHLGTLVADFCGMHGIEAAKVEAACASGAAALRVGTMAVASGFHDIVIVAGLEKMTDTVGKDTTAGLATAADAEYEALHGVSFVGLNALIMQRYM
;
A
#
# COMPACT_ATOMS: atom_id res chain seq x y z
N GLY A 1 -16.74 19.10 16.75
CA GLY A 1 -16.48 17.78 16.15
C GLY A 1 -14.98 17.57 16.10
N VAL A 2 -14.47 16.53 15.44
CA VAL A 2 -13.03 16.43 15.14
C VAL A 2 -12.71 17.44 14.03
N GLU A 3 -11.82 18.39 14.30
CA GLU A 3 -11.48 19.48 13.37
C GLU A 3 -10.12 19.30 12.69
N ARG A 4 -9.25 18.43 13.24
CA ARG A 4 -7.91 18.12 12.70
C ARG A 4 -7.46 16.73 13.14
N ALA A 5 -6.67 16.07 12.29
CA ALA A 5 -5.92 14.86 12.63
C ALA A 5 -4.43 15.20 12.81
N ASP A 6 -3.73 14.44 13.64
CA ASP A 6 -2.31 14.63 13.95
C ASP A 6 -1.41 13.91 12.92
N ALA A 7 -1.90 12.78 12.39
CA ALA A 7 -1.18 11.99 11.39
C ALA A 7 -2.09 11.32 10.34
N LEU A 8 -1.51 11.03 9.18
CA LEU A 8 -2.08 10.28 8.06
C LEU A 8 -1.15 9.12 7.66
N PHE A 9 -1.65 7.88 7.73
CA PHE A 9 -0.95 6.71 7.21
C PHE A 9 -1.66 6.16 5.97
N VAL A 10 -0.98 6.15 4.83
CA VAL A 10 -1.52 5.69 3.54
C VAL A 10 -0.94 4.33 3.17
N GLY A 11 -1.79 3.30 3.15
CA GLY A 11 -1.46 1.98 2.63
C GLY A 11 -1.54 1.95 1.11
N ASN A 12 -0.42 1.68 0.45
CA ASN A 12 -0.35 1.54 -1.01
C ASN A 12 0.84 0.65 -1.41
N MET A 13 0.62 -0.23 -2.39
CA MET A 13 1.67 -1.09 -2.93
C MET A 13 2.28 -0.51 -4.21
N LEU A 14 1.44 -0.14 -5.18
CA LEU A 14 1.87 -0.04 -6.57
C LEU A 14 2.07 1.38 -7.10
N SER A 15 1.91 2.43 -6.31
CA SER A 15 2.02 3.81 -6.82
C SER A 15 3.38 4.12 -7.43
N GLY A 16 4.46 3.63 -6.80
CA GLY A 16 5.82 3.82 -7.28
C GLY A 16 6.13 2.99 -8.52
N ASN A 17 5.60 1.77 -8.59
CA ASN A 17 5.88 0.84 -9.68
C ASN A 17 5.04 1.11 -10.93
N LEU A 18 3.75 1.42 -10.77
CA LEU A 18 2.81 1.56 -11.87
C LEU A 18 2.65 3.01 -12.34
N LEU A 19 2.84 3.99 -11.45
CA LEU A 19 2.54 5.40 -11.72
C LEU A 19 3.76 6.31 -11.52
N ASP A 20 4.93 5.73 -11.25
CA ASP A 20 6.18 6.46 -10.93
C ASP A 20 5.99 7.50 -9.80
N GLN A 21 5.02 7.26 -8.90
CA GLN A 21 4.65 8.19 -7.85
C GLN A 21 5.02 7.64 -6.47
N GLU A 22 6.10 8.17 -5.91
CA GLU A 22 6.49 7.94 -4.52
C GLU A 22 5.95 9.01 -3.58
N HIS A 23 6.33 8.95 -2.30
CA HIS A 23 5.98 9.95 -1.28
C HIS A 23 4.45 10.22 -1.17
N LEU A 24 3.67 9.17 -1.42
CA LEU A 24 2.22 9.24 -1.59
C LEU A 24 1.48 9.78 -0.36
N GLY A 25 1.94 9.48 0.85
CA GLY A 25 1.33 9.99 2.08
C GLY A 25 1.23 11.52 2.09
N THR A 26 2.33 12.19 1.75
CA THR A 26 2.41 13.65 1.68
C THR A 26 1.59 14.21 0.53
N LEU A 27 1.59 13.55 -0.64
CA LEU A 27 0.76 13.94 -1.78
C LEU A 27 -0.74 13.93 -1.41
N VAL A 28 -1.20 12.90 -0.72
CA VAL A 28 -2.59 12.80 -0.24
C VAL A 28 -2.89 13.88 0.79
N ALA A 29 -1.99 14.12 1.75
CA ALA A 29 -2.17 15.16 2.76
C ALA A 29 -2.29 16.56 2.13
N ASP A 30 -1.45 16.87 1.15
CA ASP A 30 -1.49 18.14 0.42
C ASP A 30 -2.81 18.32 -0.36
N PHE A 31 -3.20 17.30 -1.12
CA PHE A 31 -4.45 17.33 -1.90
C PHE A 31 -5.69 17.48 -1.02
N CYS A 32 -5.66 16.93 0.20
CA CYS A 32 -6.74 17.05 1.18
C CYS A 32 -6.67 18.31 2.05
N GLY A 33 -5.68 19.20 1.84
CA GLY A 33 -5.51 20.42 2.65
C GLY A 33 -5.08 20.16 4.10
N MET A 34 -4.55 18.97 4.39
CA MET A 34 -4.10 18.58 5.73
C MET A 34 -2.63 18.98 5.93
N HIS A 35 -2.36 20.27 5.87
CA HIS A 35 -0.98 20.76 5.97
C HIS A 35 -0.45 20.68 7.42
N GLY A 36 0.84 20.35 7.54
CA GLY A 36 1.56 20.31 8.81
C GLY A 36 1.19 19.15 9.74
N ILE A 37 0.58 18.08 9.21
CA ILE A 37 0.40 16.80 9.92
C ILE A 37 1.53 15.83 9.56
N GLU A 38 1.76 14.81 10.38
CA GLU A 38 2.61 13.69 9.96
C GLU A 38 1.92 12.92 8.82
N ALA A 39 2.64 12.58 7.75
CA ALA A 39 2.08 11.80 6.66
C ALA A 39 3.11 10.79 6.12
N ALA A 40 2.72 9.51 6.02
CA ALA A 40 3.61 8.46 5.56
C ALA A 40 2.90 7.40 4.70
N LYS A 41 3.62 6.85 3.72
CA LYS A 41 3.21 5.65 2.97
C LYS A 41 3.64 4.41 3.76
N VAL A 42 2.74 3.44 3.90
CA VAL A 42 3.02 2.12 4.46
C VAL A 42 2.83 1.08 3.35
N GLU A 43 3.85 0.26 3.14
CA GLU A 43 3.91 -0.74 2.08
C GLU A 43 4.10 -2.13 2.72
N ALA A 44 3.25 -3.06 2.33
CA ALA A 44 3.29 -4.47 2.73
C ALA A 44 2.54 -5.33 1.69
N ALA A 45 2.86 -5.15 0.42
CA ALA A 45 2.17 -5.71 -0.73
C ALA A 45 0.64 -5.53 -0.63
N CYS A 46 -0.14 -6.59 -0.91
CA CYS A 46 -1.60 -6.58 -0.80
C CYS A 46 -2.10 -6.27 0.62
N ALA A 47 -1.26 -6.41 1.65
CA ALA A 47 -1.61 -6.13 3.04
C ALA A 47 -1.34 -4.67 3.45
N SER A 48 -0.89 -3.81 2.53
CA SER A 48 -0.51 -2.40 2.82
C SER A 48 -1.58 -1.62 3.60
N GLY A 49 -2.86 -1.78 3.28
CA GLY A 49 -3.95 -1.13 4.03
C GLY A 49 -4.05 -1.60 5.48
N ALA A 50 -3.93 -2.90 5.72
CA ALA A 50 -3.94 -3.47 7.07
C ALA A 50 -2.66 -3.11 7.85
N ALA A 51 -1.52 -3.07 7.17
CA ALA A 51 -0.27 -2.60 7.75
C ALA A 51 -0.36 -1.12 8.16
N ALA A 52 -0.94 -0.26 7.32
CA ALA A 52 -1.20 1.14 7.65
C ALA A 52 -2.13 1.28 8.88
N LEU A 53 -3.17 0.44 8.98
CA LEU A 53 -4.05 0.40 10.15
C LEU A 53 -3.29 0.02 11.42
N ARG A 54 -2.41 -0.99 11.34
CA ARG A 54 -1.57 -1.39 12.47
C ARG A 54 -0.64 -0.25 12.91
N VAL A 55 -0.02 0.46 11.96
CA VAL A 55 0.83 1.63 12.26
C VAL A 55 0.01 2.74 12.92
N GLY A 56 -1.15 3.10 12.37
CA GLY A 56 -2.02 4.13 12.96
C GLY A 56 -2.52 3.75 14.36
N THR A 57 -2.81 2.47 14.59
CA THR A 57 -3.19 1.96 15.92
C THR A 57 -2.05 2.11 16.91
N MET A 58 -0.82 1.76 16.53
CA MET A 58 0.36 1.94 17.39
C MET A 58 0.63 3.42 17.68
N ALA A 59 0.45 4.31 16.69
CA ALA A 59 0.59 5.75 16.86
C ALA A 59 -0.36 6.31 17.93
N VAL A 60 -1.63 5.90 17.92
CA VAL A 60 -2.61 6.31 18.95
C VAL A 60 -2.33 5.64 20.29
N ALA A 61 -2.12 4.32 20.30
CA ALA A 61 -1.94 3.54 21.53
C ALA A 61 -0.68 3.93 22.32
N SER A 62 0.33 4.46 21.63
CA SER A 62 1.56 4.95 22.25
C SER A 62 1.43 6.35 22.87
N GLY A 63 0.34 7.07 22.59
CA GLY A 63 0.13 8.45 23.04
C GLY A 63 0.94 9.50 22.27
N PHE A 64 1.56 9.13 21.14
CA PHE A 64 2.25 10.09 20.27
C PHE A 64 1.27 10.94 19.45
N HIS A 65 0.09 10.39 19.15
CA HIS A 65 -0.97 11.04 18.38
C HIS A 65 -2.33 10.76 19.05
N ASP A 66 -3.23 11.75 19.06
CA ASP A 66 -4.58 11.57 19.62
C ASP A 66 -5.57 11.14 18.54
N ILE A 67 -5.43 11.72 17.33
CA ILE A 67 -6.33 11.48 16.20
C ILE A 67 -5.51 11.16 14.96
N VAL A 68 -5.69 9.95 14.43
CA VAL A 68 -4.98 9.48 13.24
C VAL A 68 -5.95 9.07 12.15
N ILE A 69 -5.64 9.41 10.90
CA ILE A 69 -6.35 8.93 9.72
C ILE A 69 -5.54 7.79 9.09
N VAL A 70 -6.24 6.72 8.72
CA VAL A 70 -5.68 5.62 7.94
C VAL A 70 -6.46 5.51 6.64
N ALA A 71 -5.75 5.49 5.51
CA ALA A 71 -6.35 5.34 4.20
C ALA A 71 -5.63 4.23 3.42
N GLY A 72 -6.37 3.41 2.68
CA GLY A 72 -5.81 2.44 1.73
C GLY A 72 -6.30 2.76 0.33
N LEU A 73 -5.40 2.86 -0.64
CA LEU A 73 -5.77 3.19 -2.02
C LEU A 73 -4.84 2.52 -3.03
N GLU A 74 -5.37 2.22 -4.21
CA GLU A 74 -4.63 1.63 -5.31
C GLU A 74 -5.27 2.02 -6.64
N LYS A 75 -4.46 2.32 -7.66
CA LYS A 75 -4.95 2.80 -8.96
C LYS A 75 -4.31 2.03 -10.12
N MET A 76 -4.69 0.76 -10.21
CA MET A 76 -4.15 -0.15 -11.24
C MET A 76 -4.71 0.12 -12.64
N THR A 77 -5.88 0.75 -12.74
CA THR A 77 -6.61 0.96 -14.00
C THR A 77 -5.93 1.92 -14.98
N ASP A 78 -4.88 2.61 -14.54
CA ASP A 78 -4.12 3.55 -15.38
C ASP A 78 -2.96 2.85 -16.13
N THR A 79 -2.82 1.52 -15.98
CA THR A 79 -1.81 0.70 -16.67
C THR A 79 -2.45 -0.43 -17.48
N VAL A 80 -1.70 -0.98 -18.46
CA VAL A 80 -2.15 -2.14 -19.24
C VAL A 80 -1.92 -3.44 -18.46
N GLY A 81 -2.75 -4.46 -18.72
CA GLY A 81 -2.78 -5.68 -17.90
C GLY A 81 -1.44 -6.42 -17.74
N LYS A 82 -0.54 -6.36 -18.72
CA LYS A 82 0.80 -6.94 -18.60
C LYS A 82 1.65 -6.24 -17.54
N ASP A 83 1.57 -4.91 -17.46
CA ASP A 83 2.36 -4.09 -16.55
C ASP A 83 1.76 -4.19 -15.15
N THR A 84 0.43 -4.19 -15.03
CA THR A 84 -0.24 -4.52 -13.76
C THR A 84 0.13 -5.90 -13.23
N THR A 85 0.18 -6.92 -14.12
CA THR A 85 0.56 -8.29 -13.72
C THR A 85 2.01 -8.35 -13.25
N ALA A 86 2.91 -7.64 -13.92
CA ALA A 86 4.31 -7.52 -13.51
C ALA A 86 4.45 -6.78 -12.17
N GLY A 87 3.70 -5.69 -11.97
CA GLY A 87 3.66 -4.95 -10.71
C GLY A 87 3.15 -5.82 -9.56
N LEU A 88 2.08 -6.59 -9.74
CA LEU A 88 1.61 -7.54 -8.72
C LEU A 88 2.65 -8.62 -8.40
N ALA A 89 3.45 -9.04 -9.37
CA ALA A 89 4.50 -10.03 -9.16
C ALA A 89 5.65 -9.52 -8.28
N THR A 90 5.78 -8.20 -8.05
CA THR A 90 6.79 -7.68 -7.11
C THR A 90 6.48 -8.01 -5.65
N ALA A 91 5.30 -8.54 -5.34
CA ALA A 91 4.99 -9.11 -4.03
C ALA A 91 5.59 -10.51 -3.81
N ALA A 92 6.07 -11.16 -4.87
CA ALA A 92 6.70 -12.47 -4.84
C ALA A 92 8.23 -12.34 -4.82
N ASP A 93 8.93 -13.47 -4.69
CA ASP A 93 10.38 -13.48 -4.78
C ASP A 93 10.83 -13.14 -6.22
N ALA A 94 11.61 -12.05 -6.35
CA ALA A 94 12.05 -11.56 -7.64
C ALA A 94 12.99 -12.56 -8.37
N GLU A 95 13.84 -13.28 -7.64
CA GLU A 95 14.88 -14.14 -8.21
C GLU A 95 14.38 -15.57 -8.44
N TYR A 96 13.59 -16.09 -7.50
CA TYR A 96 13.17 -17.49 -7.53
C TYR A 96 11.77 -17.70 -8.14
N GLU A 97 10.92 -16.68 -8.20
CA GLU A 97 9.55 -16.81 -8.72
C GLU A 97 9.32 -15.92 -9.96
N ALA A 98 9.49 -14.61 -9.82
CA ALA A 98 9.17 -13.66 -10.88
C ALA A 98 10.09 -13.81 -12.09
N LEU A 99 11.41 -13.96 -11.88
CA LEU A 99 12.39 -14.15 -12.96
C LEU A 99 12.16 -15.44 -13.76
N HIS A 100 11.54 -16.45 -13.15
CA HIS A 100 11.16 -17.70 -13.82
C HIS A 100 9.81 -17.60 -14.55
N GLY A 101 9.18 -16.43 -14.57
CA GLY A 101 7.97 -16.14 -15.34
C GLY A 101 6.67 -16.58 -14.66
N VAL A 102 6.70 -16.96 -13.39
CA VAL A 102 5.47 -17.29 -12.65
C VAL A 102 4.79 -16.01 -12.20
N SER A 103 3.58 -15.76 -12.68
CA SER A 103 2.80 -14.59 -12.26
C SER A 103 2.26 -14.76 -10.84
N PHE A 104 1.92 -13.65 -10.19
CA PHE A 104 1.27 -13.69 -8.87
C PHE A 104 -0.02 -14.51 -8.88
N VAL A 105 -0.80 -14.43 -9.96
CA VAL A 105 -2.00 -15.27 -10.16
C VAL A 105 -1.62 -16.74 -10.30
N GLY A 106 -0.54 -17.05 -11.02
CA GLY A 106 0.00 -18.41 -11.16
C GLY A 106 0.42 -19.02 -9.81
N LEU A 107 1.09 -18.25 -8.96
CA LEU A 107 1.45 -18.68 -7.60
C LEU A 107 0.21 -19.05 -6.78
N ASN A 108 -0.83 -18.20 -6.80
CA ASN A 108 -2.09 -18.49 -6.12
C ASN A 108 -2.80 -19.74 -6.70
N ALA A 109 -2.71 -19.96 -8.01
CA ALA A 109 -3.26 -21.15 -8.65
C ALA A 109 -2.53 -22.44 -8.20
N LEU A 110 -1.20 -22.41 -8.05
CA LEU A 110 -0.42 -23.53 -7.54
C LEU A 110 -0.77 -23.86 -6.07
N ILE A 111 -0.98 -22.83 -5.24
CA ILE A 111 -1.46 -23.00 -3.86
C ILE A 111 -2.83 -23.69 -3.87
N MET A 112 -3.77 -23.24 -4.71
CA MET A 112 -5.09 -23.85 -4.82
C MET A 112 -5.02 -25.31 -5.30
N GLN A 113 -4.17 -25.61 -6.30
CA GLN A 113 -3.95 -26.98 -6.78
C GLN A 113 -3.41 -27.91 -5.69
N ARG A 114 -2.59 -27.39 -4.77
CA ARG A 114 -2.05 -28.16 -3.65
C ARG A 114 -3.08 -28.37 -2.52
N TYR A 115 -4.02 -27.43 -2.37
CA TYR A 115 -5.06 -27.51 -1.36
C TYR A 115 -6.13 -28.56 -1.70
N MET A 116 -6.45 -28.71 -2.99
CA MET A 116 -7.38 -29.72 -3.51
C MET A 116 -6.79 -31.13 -3.46
#